data_AF-A0A0M6WZ71-F1
#
_entry.id   AF-A0A0M6WZ71-F1
#
_cell.length_a   1.000
_cell.length_b   1.000
_cell.length_c   1.000
_cell.angle_alpha   90.00
_cell.angle_beta   90.00
_cell.angle_gamma   90.00
#
_symmetry.space_group_name_H-M   'P 1'
#
loop_
_entity.id
_entity.type
_entity.pdbx_description
1 polymer ?
#
loop_
_entity_poly.entity_id
_entity_poly.type
_entity_poly.pdbx_seq_one_letter_code
_entity_poly.pdbx_strand_id
1 'polypeptide(L)'
;MLCWEKSSTFGVKSIDIDPIPCYGTTHADYFYGEIPCVRCLTKEEINSAYEENTGHLIVSEFKRMKKDVMAVPAVLCKNHGPFSWGKDAKEAIHNAVVLEEVAKMAYRTELIHPQVAPAPQELQDKHYFRKHGANAYYGQN
;
A
#
# COMPACT_ATOMS: atom_id res chain seq x y z
N MET A 1 1.70 -4.82 -13.86
CA MET A 1 0.57 -5.80 -13.75
C MET A 1 -0.17 -5.55 -12.44
N LEU A 2 -1.50 -5.63 -12.41
CA LEU A 2 -2.31 -5.48 -11.18
C LEU A 2 -2.61 -6.85 -10.57
N CYS A 3 -2.40 -7.01 -9.26
CA CYS A 3 -2.76 -8.20 -8.49
C CYS A 3 -3.89 -7.86 -7.52
N TRP A 4 -4.95 -8.68 -7.53
CA TRP A 4 -6.04 -8.63 -6.56
C TRP A 4 -5.99 -9.89 -5.71
N GLU A 5 -5.85 -9.74 -4.39
CA GLU A 5 -5.69 -10.86 -3.48
C GLU A 5 -6.95 -11.09 -2.62
N LYS A 6 -7.65 -12.19 -2.88
CA LYS A 6 -8.88 -12.59 -2.15
C LYS A 6 -8.60 -13.19 -0.76
N SER A 7 -7.34 -13.48 -0.43
CA SER A 7 -6.91 -14.23 0.76
C SER A 7 -6.23 -13.40 1.85
N SER A 8 -6.08 -12.09 1.64
CA SER A 8 -5.49 -11.20 2.64
C SER A 8 -6.38 -11.18 3.89
N THR A 9 -5.82 -11.58 5.04
CA THR A 9 -6.58 -11.70 6.29
C THR A 9 -6.44 -10.45 7.16
N PHE A 10 -5.27 -9.83 7.14
CA PHE A 10 -5.00 -8.59 7.87
C PHE A 10 -5.24 -7.37 7.00
N GLY A 11 -4.88 -7.43 5.72
CA GLY A 11 -5.29 -6.43 4.75
C GLY A 11 -6.81 -6.37 4.54
N VAL A 12 -7.59 -7.37 4.99
CA VAL A 12 -9.07 -7.36 5.11
C VAL A 12 -9.60 -6.89 6.48
N LYS A 13 -8.84 -7.06 7.58
CA LYS A 13 -9.20 -6.50 8.89
C LYS A 13 -8.84 -5.01 9.03
N SER A 14 -7.85 -4.53 8.29
CA SER A 14 -7.55 -3.09 8.15
C SER A 14 -8.55 -2.34 7.26
N ILE A 15 -9.47 -3.06 6.59
CA ILE A 15 -10.41 -2.49 5.60
C ILE A 15 -11.50 -1.64 6.22
N ASP A 16 -11.64 -1.64 7.54
CA ASP A 16 -12.68 -0.82 8.17
C ASP A 16 -12.35 0.68 8.18
N ILE A 17 -11.08 1.17 8.25
CA ILE A 17 -10.91 2.62 8.50
C ILE A 17 -9.78 3.41 7.81
N ASP A 18 -8.50 3.03 7.80
CA ASP A 18 -7.43 4.03 7.54
C ASP A 18 -6.25 3.55 6.65
N PRO A 19 -5.44 4.47 6.08
CA PRO A 19 -4.14 4.15 5.48
C PRO A 19 -3.24 3.35 6.43
N ILE A 20 -2.30 2.55 5.90
CA ILE A 20 -1.30 1.85 6.74
C ILE A 20 -0.08 2.76 6.90
N PRO A 21 0.22 3.29 8.10
CA PRO A 21 1.42 4.10 8.31
C PRO A 21 2.70 3.25 8.27
N CYS A 22 3.81 3.89 7.90
CA CYS A 22 5.11 3.21 7.90
C CYS A 22 5.68 3.15 9.33
N TYR A 23 5.43 2.05 10.05
CA TYR A 23 5.94 1.85 11.41
C TYR A 23 7.34 1.22 11.49
N GLY A 24 7.92 0.80 10.37
CA GLY A 24 9.21 0.10 10.41
C GLY A 24 9.87 -0.11 9.07
N THR A 25 11.11 -0.57 9.12
CA THR A 25 12.02 -0.66 7.97
C THR A 25 11.59 -1.68 6.91
N THR A 26 10.85 -2.73 7.30
CA THR A 26 10.26 -3.68 6.36
C THR A 26 9.26 -2.98 5.44
N HIS A 27 8.47 -2.02 5.94
CA HIS A 27 7.56 -1.22 5.13
C HIS A 27 8.35 -0.29 4.21
N ALA A 28 9.27 0.50 4.78
CA ALA A 28 10.05 1.49 4.04
C ALA A 28 10.90 0.91 2.89
N ASP A 29 11.30 -0.36 2.99
CA ASP A 29 12.04 -1.05 1.93
C ASP A 29 11.23 -1.24 0.62
N TYR A 30 9.90 -1.17 0.67
CA TYR A 30 9.01 -1.49 -0.46
C TYR A 30 7.96 -0.42 -0.78
N PHE A 31 7.53 0.35 0.23
CA PHE A 31 6.56 1.41 0.08
C PHE A 31 7.12 2.70 0.69
N TYR A 32 7.20 3.76 -0.11
CA TYR A 32 7.72 5.05 0.34
C TYR A 32 6.63 5.88 1.03
N GLY A 33 6.61 5.84 2.36
CA GLY A 33 5.56 6.44 3.17
C GLY A 33 4.34 5.54 3.30
N GLU A 34 3.22 6.08 3.76
CA GLU A 34 1.98 5.30 4.01
C GLU A 34 1.43 4.62 2.75
N ILE A 35 0.81 3.45 2.95
CA ILE A 35 0.02 2.75 1.93
C ILE A 35 -1.41 3.30 2.01
N PRO A 36 -1.91 3.96 0.95
CA PRO A 36 -3.19 4.66 1.01
C PRO A 36 -4.38 3.71 1.09
N CYS A 37 -5.44 4.16 1.76
CA CYS A 37 -6.76 3.56 1.72
C CYS A 37 -7.74 4.51 1.02
N VAL A 38 -8.35 4.08 -0.09
CA VAL A 38 -9.32 4.89 -0.84
C VAL A 38 -10.74 4.62 -0.37
N ARG A 39 -11.61 5.63 -0.53
CA ARG A 39 -13.04 5.56 -0.16
C ARG A 39 -13.79 4.41 -0.85
N CYS A 40 -14.98 4.10 -0.38
CA CYS A 40 -15.91 3.28 -1.17
C CYS A 40 -16.38 4.06 -2.41
N LEU A 41 -16.76 3.31 -3.45
CA LEU A 41 -17.47 3.88 -4.60
C LEU A 41 -18.84 4.43 -4.17
N THR A 42 -19.26 5.50 -4.84
CA THR A 42 -20.62 6.03 -4.75
C THR A 42 -21.62 5.06 -5.36
N LYS A 43 -22.90 5.24 -5.03
CA LYS A 43 -23.97 4.39 -5.57
C LYS A 43 -23.99 4.42 -7.10
N GLU A 44 -23.73 5.56 -7.69
CA GLU A 44 -23.70 5.78 -9.14
C GLU A 44 -22.49 5.08 -9.79
N GLU A 45 -21.32 5.19 -9.17
CA GLU A 45 -20.10 4.47 -9.60
C GLU A 45 -20.28 2.95 -9.50
N ILE A 46 -20.97 2.44 -8.47
CA ILE A 46 -21.26 1.00 -8.30
C ILE A 46 -22.21 0.50 -9.40
N ASN A 47 -23.29 1.24 -9.69
CA ASN A 47 -24.34 0.77 -10.61
C ASN A 47 -24.00 0.93 -12.10
N SER A 48 -22.92 1.64 -12.44
CA SER A 48 -22.54 1.90 -13.84
C SER A 48 -21.47 0.91 -14.33
N ALA A 49 -20.25 1.00 -13.80
CA ALA A 49 -19.12 0.16 -14.17
C ALA A 49 -18.21 -0.09 -12.96
N TYR A 50 -18.63 -0.97 -12.05
CA TYR A 50 -18.01 -1.16 -10.74
C TYR A 50 -16.48 -1.36 -10.78
N GLU A 51 -15.99 -2.29 -11.59
CA GLU A 51 -14.57 -2.61 -11.70
C GLU A 51 -13.77 -1.47 -12.33
N GLU A 52 -14.31 -0.85 -13.39
CA GLU A 52 -13.67 0.27 -14.08
C GLU A 52 -13.59 1.51 -13.18
N ASN A 53 -14.69 1.82 -12.49
CA ASN A 53 -14.77 2.93 -11.55
C ASN A 53 -13.88 2.73 -10.33
N THR A 54 -13.65 1.48 -9.91
CA THR A 54 -12.62 1.18 -8.89
C THR A 54 -11.23 1.61 -9.39
N GLY A 55 -10.90 1.32 -10.65
CA GLY A 55 -9.66 1.77 -11.28
C GLY A 55 -9.56 3.30 -11.38
N HIS A 56 -10.63 3.96 -11.85
CA HIS A 56 -10.69 5.43 -11.93
C HIS A 56 -10.52 6.08 -10.56
N LEU A 57 -11.16 5.53 -9.52
CA LEU A 57 -11.01 5.99 -8.16
C LEU A 57 -9.55 5.93 -7.69
N ILE A 58 -8.89 4.77 -7.82
CA ILE A 58 -7.49 4.59 -7.41
C ILE A 58 -6.59 5.62 -8.10
N VAL A 59 -6.73 5.78 -9.42
CA VAL A 59 -5.94 6.73 -10.21
C VAL A 59 -6.19 8.17 -9.76
N SER A 60 -7.45 8.53 -9.53
CA SER A 60 -7.83 9.89 -9.10
C SER A 60 -7.27 10.22 -7.70
N GLU A 61 -7.29 9.27 -6.78
CA GLU A 61 -6.82 9.45 -5.41
C GLU A 61 -5.30 9.56 -5.34
N PHE A 62 -4.55 8.74 -6.10
CA PHE A 62 -3.09 8.88 -6.18
C PHE A 62 -2.67 10.24 -6.72
N LYS A 63 -3.37 10.76 -7.75
CA LYS A 63 -3.15 12.12 -8.27
C LYS A 63 -3.48 13.18 -7.22
N ARG A 64 -4.61 13.06 -6.53
CA ARG A 64 -5.04 13.99 -5.46
C ARG A 64 -4.02 14.06 -4.32
N MET A 65 -3.49 12.90 -3.91
CA MET A 65 -2.47 12.78 -2.86
C MET A 65 -1.05 13.13 -3.33
N LYS A 66 -0.83 13.32 -4.63
CA LYS A 66 0.50 13.49 -5.25
C LYS A 66 1.46 12.34 -4.89
N LYS A 67 0.94 11.11 -4.82
CA LYS A 67 1.74 9.91 -4.57
C LYS A 67 2.27 9.32 -5.88
N ASP A 68 3.55 8.96 -5.87
CA ASP A 68 4.15 8.22 -6.97
C ASP A 68 3.70 6.75 -6.91
N VAL A 69 3.04 6.30 -7.97
CA VAL A 69 2.55 4.91 -8.10
C VAL A 69 3.69 3.90 -8.13
N MET A 70 4.90 4.29 -8.53
CA MET A 70 6.07 3.40 -8.52
C MET A 70 6.74 3.36 -7.14
N ALA A 71 6.59 4.41 -6.35
CA ALA A 71 7.14 4.46 -5.00
C ALA A 71 6.24 3.81 -3.95
N VAL A 72 4.92 3.77 -4.21
CA VAL A 72 3.94 3.09 -3.36
C VAL A 72 3.11 2.13 -4.22
N PRO A 73 3.65 0.94 -4.56
CA PRO A 73 3.00 0.02 -5.50
C PRO A 73 1.86 -0.81 -4.89
N ALA A 74 1.03 -0.17 -4.06
CA ALA A 74 -0.11 -0.78 -3.38
C ALA A 74 -1.17 0.25 -2.97
N VAL A 75 -2.41 -0.22 -2.81
CA VAL A 75 -3.54 0.55 -2.28
C VAL A 75 -4.54 -0.38 -1.61
N LEU A 76 -5.20 0.10 -0.56
CA LEU A 76 -6.38 -0.53 0.01
C LEU A 76 -7.64 0.13 -0.53
N CYS A 77 -8.64 -0.66 -0.94
CA CYS A 77 -9.97 -0.16 -1.25
C CYS A 77 -10.89 -0.45 -0.06
N LYS A 78 -11.41 0.60 0.58
CA LYS A 78 -12.29 0.49 1.76
C LYS A 78 -13.50 -0.39 1.47
N ASN A 79 -13.83 -1.27 2.41
CA ASN A 79 -14.83 -2.34 2.30
C ASN A 79 -14.65 -3.30 1.12
N HIS A 80 -13.45 -3.40 0.54
CA HIS A 80 -13.19 -4.25 -0.62
C HIS A 80 -11.95 -5.14 -0.43
N GLY A 81 -10.75 -4.63 -0.67
CA GLY A 81 -9.54 -5.44 -0.69
C GLY A 81 -8.28 -4.66 -1.04
N PRO A 82 -7.09 -5.27 -0.86
CA PRO A 82 -5.84 -4.73 -1.35
C PRO A 82 -5.70 -4.91 -2.87
N PHE A 83 -5.02 -3.95 -3.50
CA PHE A 83 -4.49 -4.04 -4.84
C PHE A 83 -3.00 -3.72 -4.81
N SER A 84 -2.18 -4.51 -5.49
CA SER A 84 -0.75 -4.25 -5.66
C SER A 84 -0.35 -4.31 -7.13
N TRP A 85 0.79 -3.71 -7.45
CA TRP A 85 1.36 -3.77 -8.79
C TRP A 85 2.88 -3.84 -8.78
N GLY A 86 3.46 -4.05 -9.94
CA GLY A 86 4.90 -4.11 -10.18
C GLY A 86 5.21 -4.09 -11.68
N LYS A 87 6.50 -3.99 -12.02
CA LYS A 87 7.02 -3.98 -13.39
C LYS A 87 6.65 -5.26 -14.16
N ASP A 88 6.53 -6.37 -13.43
CA ASP A 88 6.12 -7.66 -13.95
C ASP A 88 5.21 -8.39 -12.94
N ALA A 89 4.76 -9.59 -13.33
CA ALA A 89 3.88 -10.41 -12.50
C ALA A 89 4.52 -10.82 -11.17
N LYS A 90 5.82 -11.16 -11.20
CA LYS A 90 6.56 -11.65 -10.04
C LYS A 90 6.72 -10.53 -9.01
N GLU A 91 7.04 -9.32 -9.45
CA GLU A 91 7.16 -8.15 -8.59
C GLU A 91 5.80 -7.72 -8.03
N ALA A 92 4.72 -7.78 -8.82
CA ALA A 92 3.37 -7.48 -8.32
C ALA A 92 2.94 -8.43 -7.19
N ILE A 93 3.22 -9.74 -7.34
CA ILE A 93 2.97 -10.75 -6.30
C ILE A 93 3.87 -10.50 -5.09
N HIS A 94 5.15 -10.19 -5.31
CA HIS A 94 6.07 -9.86 -4.22
C HIS A 94 5.56 -8.68 -3.39
N ASN A 95 5.10 -7.61 -4.04
CA ASN A 95 4.50 -6.45 -3.37
C ASN A 95 3.19 -6.80 -2.64
N ALA A 96 2.38 -7.73 -3.16
CA ALA A 96 1.18 -8.23 -2.46
C ALA A 96 1.54 -8.93 -1.15
N VAL A 97 2.54 -9.83 -1.19
CA VAL A 97 3.01 -10.55 0.01
C VAL A 97 3.57 -9.58 1.06
N VAL A 98 4.38 -8.60 0.63
CA VAL A 98 4.90 -7.58 1.55
C VAL A 98 3.76 -6.74 2.14
N LEU A 99 2.77 -6.34 1.32
CA LEU A 99 1.59 -5.59 1.76
C LEU A 99 0.84 -6.31 2.90
N GLU A 100 0.59 -7.62 2.77
CA GLU A 100 -0.07 -8.40 3.84
C GLU A 100 0.77 -8.43 5.12
N GLU A 101 2.09 -8.66 5.01
CA GLU A 101 2.95 -8.72 6.20
C GLU A 101 3.05 -7.35 6.91
N VAL A 102 3.15 -6.25 6.17
CA VAL A 102 3.18 -4.91 6.79
C VAL A 102 1.83 -4.52 7.37
N ALA A 103 0.70 -4.91 6.75
CA ALA A 103 -0.64 -4.71 7.30
C ALA A 103 -0.81 -5.46 8.64
N LYS A 104 -0.37 -6.72 8.69
CA LYS A 104 -0.39 -7.55 9.89
C LYS A 104 0.49 -6.99 11.02
N MET A 105 1.68 -6.49 10.69
CA MET A 105 2.55 -5.84 11.67
C MET A 105 1.93 -4.54 12.17
N ALA A 106 1.40 -3.69 11.28
CA ALA A 106 0.76 -2.44 11.65
C ALA A 106 -0.42 -2.66 12.61
N TYR A 107 -1.33 -3.58 12.26
CA TYR A 107 -2.46 -3.95 13.13
C TYR A 107 -2.01 -4.37 14.54
N ARG A 108 -0.95 -5.18 14.65
CA ARG A 108 -0.41 -5.62 15.95
C ARG A 108 0.28 -4.47 16.69
N THR A 109 1.01 -3.62 15.99
CA THR A 109 1.69 -2.44 16.55
C THR A 109 0.67 -1.50 17.19
N GLU A 110 -0.43 -1.20 16.49
CA GLU A 110 -1.50 -0.32 16.98
C GLU A 110 -2.27 -0.95 18.16
N LEU A 111 -2.48 -2.27 18.15
CA LEU A 111 -3.06 -2.97 19.30
C LEU A 111 -2.17 -2.89 20.56
N ILE A 112 -0.85 -2.98 20.39
CA ILE A 112 0.11 -2.93 21.50
C ILE A 112 0.32 -1.48 21.99
N HIS A 113 0.38 -0.53 21.06
CA HIS A 113 0.64 0.87 21.35
C HIS A 113 -0.28 1.77 20.50
N PRO A 114 -1.49 2.10 20.98
CA PRO A 114 -2.47 2.88 20.21
C PRO A 114 -2.06 4.31 19.85
N GLN A 115 -1.05 4.87 20.53
CA GLN A 115 -0.50 6.21 20.29
C GLN A 115 0.84 6.17 19.54
N VAL A 116 1.17 5.03 18.93
CA VAL A 116 2.39 4.87 18.14
C VAL A 116 2.47 5.91 17.02
N ALA A 117 3.63 6.56 16.90
CA ALA A 117 3.93 7.44 15.78
C ALA A 117 4.56 6.63 14.62
N PRO A 118 4.43 7.08 13.36
CA PRO A 118 5.19 6.53 12.25
C PRO A 118 6.70 6.55 12.50
N ALA A 119 7.44 5.68 11.80
CA ALA A 119 8.89 5.69 11.83
C ALA A 119 9.42 7.07 11.38
N PRO A 120 10.54 7.55 11.95
CA PRO A 120 11.16 8.82 11.53
C PRO A 120 11.41 8.86 10.02
N GLN A 121 11.18 10.02 9.39
CA GLN A 121 11.29 10.17 7.94
C GLN A 121 12.70 9.80 7.44
N GLU A 122 13.74 10.15 8.19
CA GLU A 122 15.14 9.86 7.85
C GLU A 122 15.39 8.34 7.76
N LEU A 123 14.69 7.55 8.58
CA LEU A 123 14.79 6.09 8.54
C LEU A 123 14.01 5.53 7.34
N GLN A 124 12.86 6.11 7.01
CA GLN A 124 12.09 5.73 5.82
C GLN A 124 12.91 5.99 4.56
N ASP A 125 13.48 7.19 4.43
CA ASP A 125 14.34 7.61 3.31
C ASP A 125 15.54 6.67 3.15
N LYS A 126 16.23 6.37 4.26
CA LYS A 126 17.39 5.47 4.25
C LYS A 126 17.05 4.09 3.69
N HIS A 127 15.89 3.54 4.07
CA HIS A 127 15.47 2.20 3.67
C HIS A 127 14.89 2.13 2.26
N TYR A 128 14.19 3.17 1.83
CA TYR A 128 13.68 3.23 0.47
C TYR A 128 14.82 3.46 -0.54
N PHE A 129 15.62 4.52 -0.36
CA PHE A 129 16.64 4.90 -1.35
C PHE A 129 17.87 3.99 -1.40
N ARG A 130 18.07 3.10 -0.41
CA ARG A 130 19.12 2.06 -0.54
C ARG A 130 18.77 1.00 -1.58
N LYS A 131 17.49 0.77 -1.87
CA LYS A 131 16.98 -0.21 -2.84
C LYS A 131 16.52 0.43 -4.15
N HIS A 132 15.99 1.65 -4.07
CA HIS A 132 15.31 2.33 -5.16
C HIS A 132 15.99 3.67 -5.51
N GLY A 133 15.84 4.12 -6.76
CA GLY A 133 16.41 5.39 -7.24
C GLY A 133 17.83 5.28 -7.80
N ALA A 134 18.36 6.38 -8.30
CA ALA A 134 19.61 6.41 -9.07
C ALA A 134 20.86 5.96 -8.29
N ASN A 135 20.83 6.06 -6.97
CA ASN A 135 21.94 5.71 -6.07
C ASN A 135 21.69 4.42 -5.27
N ALA A 136 20.78 3.56 -5.74
CA ALA A 136 20.48 2.30 -5.08
C ALA A 136 21.72 1.40 -5.03
N TYR A 137 21.94 0.75 -3.88
CA TYR A 137 23.13 -0.07 -3.63
C TYR A 137 22.83 -1.43 -3.00
N TYR A 138 21.58 -1.69 -2.62
CA TYR A 138 21.14 -2.90 -1.94
C TYR A 138 20.09 -3.63 -2.80
N GLY A 139 20.24 -4.95 -2.97
CA GLY A 139 19.27 -5.77 -3.72
C GLY A 139 19.30 -5.59 -5.24
N GLN A 140 20.46 -5.29 -5.83
CA GLN A 140 20.62 -4.99 -7.28
C GLN A 140 20.87 -6.24 -8.16
N ASN A 141 20.84 -7.43 -7.57
CA ASN A 141 21.22 -8.69 -8.22
C ASN A 141 20.01 -9.49 -8.69
#